data_AF-A0A4P6EMQ4-F1
#
_entry.id   AF-A0A4P6EMQ4-F1
#
_cell.length_a   1.000
_cell.length_b   1.000
_cell.length_c   1.000
_cell.angle_alpha   90.00
_cell.angle_beta   90.00
_cell.angle_gamma   90.00
#
_symmetry.space_group_name_H-M   'P 1'
#
loop_
_entity.id
_entity.type
_entity.pdbx_description
1 polymer ?
#
loop_
_entity_poly.entity_id
_entity_poly.type
_entity_poly.pdbx_seq_one_letter_code
_entity_poly.pdbx_strand_id
1 'polypeptide(L)'
;MHRAGERRHEVETESHRAWNAAESNRGCLRGGALPPASASVTMFAGSAVAAEGADGLSLTTAPAVIGVGDAQGFTLMVEDYNDSNVSDASCVTPGLHMEAYMRTRNVSLTTAVLVSALALSGVGTAHADELPATSDGIAEVVAAATPPDVAGDEASAVAKPGGSYASEGTDVQVAIPRTTDGEVNATAQTESGPVSVSVGVVADESVRGALASDGSVVYAGQGSTDATVQPTEDGMRIHTVISDASAPTRFVHDVTLSPGLRLVMMSDIPVDNAEGALMHEAGEPSGVLFLDAEDHVVGGFSSPWAKDANGMDVPTHYEIQDGALVQYVDHMGSDVAYPVVADPYLGFSLISSASWTKYAEGRTLKVTPTGWSRANAGSYLAGVSGWDELYSKYKNSGLNTNLDGMRDQYICHQQIVALRSPGKSTWNLDEWRPDVSYVQTVNSSCNPGGAKWFD
;
A
#
# COMPACT_ATOMS: atom_id res chain seq x y z
N MET A 1 63.07 -32.42 -11.09
CA MET A 1 64.13 -31.44 -11.43
C MET A 1 63.57 -30.04 -11.21
N HIS A 2 64.20 -29.30 -10.27
CA HIS A 2 64.20 -27.85 -9.98
C HIS A 2 62.88 -27.02 -10.00
N ARG A 3 62.39 -26.59 -8.81
CA ARG A 3 62.71 -25.35 -8.02
C ARG A 3 61.95 -24.12 -8.56
N ALA A 4 60.94 -23.61 -7.85
CA ALA A 4 60.95 -22.75 -6.66
C ALA A 4 61.21 -21.27 -6.97
N GLY A 5 60.31 -20.41 -6.49
CA GLY A 5 60.41 -18.95 -6.54
C GLY A 5 59.22 -18.26 -5.86
N GLU A 6 59.19 -18.28 -4.54
CA GLU A 6 58.40 -17.36 -3.70
C GLU A 6 58.88 -15.91 -3.91
N ARG A 7 57.97 -14.93 -3.86
CA ARG A 7 58.24 -13.61 -3.28
C ARG A 7 56.99 -13.08 -2.56
N ARG A 8 57.16 -12.85 -1.25
CA ARG A 8 56.34 -12.02 -0.36
C ARG A 8 56.73 -10.53 -0.48
N HIS A 9 55.97 -9.71 0.24
CA HIS A 9 56.05 -8.27 0.54
C HIS A 9 55.03 -7.46 -0.28
N GLU A 10 54.21 -6.57 0.28
CA GLU A 10 54.20 -5.97 1.62
C GLU A 10 52.80 -5.36 1.86
N VAL A 11 52.38 -5.34 3.12
CA VAL A 11 51.22 -4.58 3.60
C VAL A 11 51.71 -3.17 3.88
N GLU A 12 51.14 -2.17 3.21
CA GLU A 12 51.20 -0.78 3.66
C GLU A 12 49.79 -0.23 3.83
N THR A 13 49.46 -0.01 5.10
CA THR A 13 48.39 0.85 5.58
C THR A 13 48.75 2.31 5.33
N GLU A 14 47.97 3.06 4.55
CA GLU A 14 48.04 4.52 4.54
C GLU A 14 46.84 5.14 5.27
N SER A 15 47.21 5.76 6.38
CA SER A 15 46.45 6.60 7.28
C SER A 15 46.15 7.99 6.71
N HIS A 16 44.98 8.51 7.08
CA HIS A 16 44.69 9.92 7.38
C HIS A 16 45.51 11.03 6.69
N ARG A 17 44.86 11.83 5.85
CA ARG A 17 45.14 13.27 5.76
C ARG A 17 43.86 14.10 5.77
N ALA A 18 43.54 14.57 6.97
CA ALA A 18 42.66 15.70 7.19
C ALA A 18 43.29 16.97 6.61
N TRP A 19 42.52 17.75 5.87
CA TRP A 19 42.85 19.11 5.51
C TRP A 19 42.54 20.03 6.70
N ASN A 20 43.60 20.58 7.31
CA ASN A 20 43.52 21.68 8.26
C ASN A 20 43.25 22.98 7.48
N ALA A 21 42.12 23.63 7.76
CA ALA A 21 41.96 25.06 7.62
C ALA A 21 41.92 25.64 9.04
N ALA A 22 42.91 26.46 9.39
CA ALA A 22 42.95 27.22 10.62
C ALA A 22 43.20 28.71 10.32
N GLU A 23 42.60 29.54 11.17
CA GLU A 23 42.70 31.01 11.32
C GLU A 23 41.78 31.82 10.38
N SER A 24 40.82 32.65 10.83
CA SER A 24 40.60 33.42 12.06
C SER A 24 39.07 33.66 12.21
N ASN A 25 38.44 33.69 13.39
CA ASN A 25 38.40 34.83 14.30
C ASN A 25 37.73 34.42 15.64
N ARG A 26 38.16 35.07 16.72
CA ARG A 26 37.84 34.76 18.13
C ARG A 26 36.54 35.42 18.62
N GLY A 27 35.85 34.72 19.53
CA GLY A 27 34.86 35.24 20.51
C GLY A 27 33.43 34.78 20.19
N CYS A 28 32.71 33.97 20.98
CA CYS A 28 32.74 33.66 22.40
C CYS A 28 32.54 32.14 22.63
N LEU A 29 33.29 31.57 23.57
CA LEU A 29 33.12 30.20 24.08
C LEU A 29 32.23 30.22 25.33
N ARG A 30 31.25 29.31 25.42
CA ARG A 30 31.18 28.21 26.42
C ARG A 30 29.79 27.57 26.50
N GLY A 31 29.76 26.24 26.51
CA GLY A 31 28.63 25.42 26.98
C GLY A 31 28.42 24.18 26.10
N GLY A 32 29.10 23.08 26.41
CA GLY A 32 29.06 21.84 25.62
C GLY A 32 27.76 21.05 25.74
N ALA A 33 27.49 20.24 24.71
CA ALA A 33 26.46 19.20 24.73
C ALA A 33 27.08 17.86 24.31
N LEU A 34 26.80 16.84 25.12
CA LEU A 34 27.08 15.41 24.91
C LEU A 34 26.16 14.83 23.82
N PRO A 35 26.49 13.69 23.20
CA PRO A 35 25.72 13.11 22.10
C PRO A 35 24.39 12.50 22.60
N PRO A 36 23.37 12.34 21.74
CA PRO A 36 22.10 11.77 22.15
C PRO A 36 22.25 10.28 22.45
N ALA A 37 21.97 9.91 23.70
CA ALA A 37 21.75 8.53 24.10
C ALA A 37 20.30 8.14 23.77
N SER A 38 20.15 7.04 23.04
CA SER A 38 18.91 6.33 22.82
C SER A 38 18.33 5.86 24.16
N ALA A 39 17.10 6.25 24.47
CA ALA A 39 16.37 5.73 25.63
C ALA A 39 15.14 4.96 25.15
N SER A 40 15.27 3.63 25.10
CA SER A 40 14.15 2.70 25.03
C SER A 40 13.45 2.67 26.39
N VAL A 41 12.15 2.99 26.43
CA VAL A 41 11.34 2.82 27.64
C VAL A 41 10.68 1.44 27.61
N THR A 42 11.16 0.54 28.46
CA THR A 42 10.46 -0.70 28.83
C THR A 42 9.57 -0.40 30.03
N MET A 43 8.25 -0.56 29.92
CA MET A 43 7.36 -0.47 31.07
C MET A 43 7.22 -1.84 31.74
N PHE A 44 7.58 -1.91 33.03
CA PHE A 44 7.19 -2.98 33.94
C PHE A 44 5.89 -2.57 34.65
N ALA A 45 4.88 -3.45 34.63
CA ALA A 45 3.69 -3.31 35.45
C ALA A 45 4.01 -3.72 36.90
N GLY A 46 3.95 -2.77 37.83
CA GLY A 46 4.07 -3.00 39.27
C GLY A 46 2.81 -2.52 39.99
N SER A 47 2.09 -3.43 40.64
CA SER A 47 0.92 -3.16 41.47
C SER A 47 1.31 -2.43 42.75
N ALA A 48 0.60 -1.35 43.11
CA ALA A 48 0.74 -0.69 44.41
C ALA A 48 -0.51 -0.92 45.28
N VAL A 49 -0.23 -1.39 46.49
CA VAL A 49 -1.14 -1.73 47.60
C VAL A 49 -1.48 -0.46 48.39
N ALA A 50 -2.72 -0.37 48.88
CA ALA A 50 -3.23 0.72 49.70
C ALA A 50 -2.59 0.78 51.10
N ALA A 51 -2.38 2.00 51.62
CA ALA A 51 -2.14 2.25 53.03
C ALA A 51 -2.97 3.47 53.49
N GLU A 52 -3.78 3.25 54.52
CA GLU A 52 -4.60 4.26 55.19
C GLU A 52 -3.77 5.08 56.20
N GLY A 53 -4.07 6.38 56.30
CA GLY A 53 -3.56 7.28 57.34
C GLY A 53 -4.52 8.46 57.52
N ALA A 54 -4.99 8.63 58.75
CA ALA A 54 -6.06 9.53 59.17
C ALA A 54 -5.65 11.02 59.16
N ASP A 55 -6.47 11.87 58.54
CA ASP A 55 -7.13 13.00 59.20
C ASP A 55 -8.04 13.73 58.19
N GLY A 56 -9.25 14.06 58.65
CA GLY A 56 -10.40 14.35 57.80
C GLY A 56 -10.39 15.68 57.07
N LEU A 57 -10.67 15.61 55.77
CA LEU A 57 -11.42 16.63 55.03
C LEU A 57 -12.25 15.92 53.95
N SER A 58 -13.57 15.92 54.14
CA SER A 58 -14.55 15.33 53.24
C SER A 58 -14.74 16.20 51.99
N LEU A 59 -14.25 15.72 50.85
CA LEU A 59 -14.70 16.13 49.52
C LEU A 59 -15.13 14.85 48.79
N THR A 60 -16.43 14.71 48.58
CA THR A 60 -17.03 13.63 47.80
C THR A 60 -16.61 13.76 46.34
N THR A 61 -15.65 12.94 45.91
CA THR A 61 -15.34 12.71 44.49
C THR A 61 -16.20 11.56 43.99
N ALA A 62 -17.12 11.83 43.07
CA ALA A 62 -17.64 10.81 42.16
C ALA A 62 -16.72 10.79 40.92
N PRO A 63 -16.19 9.62 40.49
CA PRO A 63 -15.42 9.54 39.25
C PRO A 63 -16.38 9.51 38.07
N ALA A 64 -16.33 10.54 37.22
CA ALA A 64 -16.80 10.44 35.85
C ALA A 64 -15.63 9.87 35.02
N VAL A 65 -15.78 8.61 34.61
CA VAL A 65 -14.96 8.01 33.56
C VAL A 65 -15.40 8.65 32.24
N ILE A 66 -14.53 9.46 31.64
CA ILE A 66 -14.64 9.86 30.23
C ILE A 66 -13.45 9.21 29.53
N GLY A 67 -13.78 8.31 28.59
CA GLY A 67 -12.82 7.56 27.80
C GLY A 67 -11.88 8.45 27.01
N VAL A 68 -10.65 7.98 26.87
CA VAL A 68 -9.63 8.58 26.02
C VAL A 68 -10.06 8.36 24.58
N GLY A 69 -10.49 9.44 23.93
CA GLY A 69 -10.69 9.53 22.48
C GLY A 69 -9.40 9.97 21.80
N ASP A 70 -9.28 9.54 20.55
CA ASP A 70 -8.10 9.55 19.69
C ASP A 70 -7.33 10.86 19.61
N ALA A 71 -6.00 10.73 19.58
CA ALA A 71 -5.08 11.80 19.23
C ALA A 71 -5.17 12.09 17.73
N GLN A 72 -5.99 13.06 17.34
CA GLN A 72 -5.87 13.69 16.03
C GLN A 72 -4.73 14.71 16.06
N GLY A 73 -3.70 14.47 15.25
CA GLY A 73 -2.58 15.39 15.06
C GLY A 73 -3.07 16.71 14.44
N PHE A 74 -2.69 17.83 15.08
CA PHE A 74 -2.93 19.17 14.56
C PHE A 74 -1.73 19.64 13.73
N THR A 75 -2.00 20.11 12.51
CA THR A 75 -1.04 20.86 11.68
C THR A 75 -0.97 22.31 12.15
N LEU A 76 0.22 22.76 12.50
CA LEU A 76 0.52 24.14 12.88
C LEU A 76 0.76 24.98 11.61
N MET A 77 -0.18 25.88 11.29
CA MET A 77 -0.02 26.87 10.23
C MET A 77 0.75 28.06 10.79
N VAL A 78 1.96 28.30 10.28
CA VAL A 78 2.71 29.54 10.54
C VAL A 78 2.37 30.52 9.43
N GLU A 79 1.60 31.57 9.75
CA GLU A 79 1.46 32.73 8.88
C GLU A 79 2.56 33.75 9.24
N ASP A 80 3.43 34.06 8.28
CA ASP A 80 4.40 35.15 8.39
C ASP A 80 3.69 36.50 8.44
N TYR A 81 3.77 37.19 9.58
CA TYR A 81 3.41 38.60 9.69
C TYR A 81 4.67 39.46 9.65
N ASN A 82 4.87 40.16 8.54
CA ASN A 82 5.97 41.10 8.35
C ASN A 82 5.55 42.46 8.90
N ASP A 83 6.25 42.99 9.91
CA ASP A 83 6.18 44.42 10.20
C ASP A 83 7.58 45.02 10.41
N SER A 84 7.79 46.11 9.68
CA SER A 84 9.04 46.84 9.53
C SER A 84 9.24 47.88 10.64
N ASN A 85 10.51 48.05 11.05
CA ASN A 85 11.08 49.07 11.94
C ASN A 85 11.06 48.79 13.46
N VAL A 86 12.18 48.27 14.01
CA VAL A 86 12.85 48.86 15.19
C VAL A 86 14.36 48.58 15.11
N SER A 87 15.15 49.65 15.24
CA SER A 87 16.60 49.66 15.38
C SER A 87 17.03 49.51 16.85
N ASP A 88 18.24 48.98 17.03
CA ASP A 88 19.11 49.00 18.21
C ASP A 88 19.01 47.89 19.28
N ALA A 89 20.22 47.55 19.72
CA ALA A 89 20.61 46.43 20.54
C ALA A 89 20.17 46.55 22.01
N SER A 90 19.70 45.44 22.58
CA SER A 90 20.02 45.05 23.96
C SER A 90 19.53 43.63 24.26
N CYS A 91 20.39 42.84 24.90
CA CYS A 91 20.06 41.54 25.46
C CYS A 91 19.03 41.72 26.59
N VAL A 92 17.80 41.25 26.38
CA VAL A 92 16.82 41.02 27.44
C VAL A 92 16.07 39.72 27.11
N THR A 93 16.16 38.74 28.00
CA THR A 93 15.33 37.53 27.99
C THR A 93 13.87 37.87 28.31
N PRO A 94 12.88 37.51 27.47
CA PRO A 94 11.49 37.52 27.87
C PRO A 94 11.04 36.12 28.31
N GLY A 95 10.54 36.03 29.54
CA GLY A 95 9.72 34.90 29.99
C GLY A 95 8.37 34.90 29.28
N LEU A 96 7.87 33.71 28.97
CA LEU A 96 6.52 33.50 28.42
C LEU A 96 5.48 33.79 29.52
N HIS A 97 4.80 34.93 29.39
CA HIS A 97 3.49 35.18 29.99
C HIS A 97 2.42 34.73 29.00
N MET A 98 1.54 33.84 29.43
CA MET A 98 0.42 33.32 28.64
C MET A 98 -0.84 34.10 29.04
N GLU A 99 -1.25 35.07 28.23
CA GLU A 99 -2.59 35.67 28.31
C GLU A 99 -3.47 35.06 27.22
N ALA A 100 -4.50 34.32 27.65
CA ALA A 100 -5.52 33.78 26.77
C ALA A 100 -6.49 34.89 26.35
N TYR A 101 -6.53 35.22 25.06
CA TYR A 101 -7.53 36.13 24.50
C TYR A 101 -8.77 35.35 24.08
N MET A 102 -9.81 35.31 24.93
CA MET A 102 -11.12 34.79 24.55
C MET A 102 -11.86 35.80 23.66
N ARG A 103 -12.14 35.41 22.42
CA ARG A 103 -13.09 36.11 21.54
C ARG A 103 -14.42 35.38 21.59
N THR A 104 -15.34 35.85 22.43
CA THR A 104 -16.70 35.32 22.56
C THR A 104 -17.50 35.55 21.27
N ARG A 105 -17.88 34.47 20.58
CA ARG A 105 -19.00 34.45 19.62
C ARG A 105 -20.22 33.89 20.34
N ASN A 106 -21.23 34.73 20.53
CA ASN A 106 -22.54 34.34 21.06
C ASN A 106 -23.25 33.44 20.04
N VAL A 107 -23.54 32.19 20.42
CA VAL A 107 -24.50 31.33 19.72
C VAL A 107 -25.65 31.07 20.70
N SER A 108 -26.83 31.58 20.36
CA SER A 108 -28.07 31.35 21.11
C SER A 108 -28.44 29.87 21.08
N LEU A 109 -28.58 29.26 22.26
CA LEU A 109 -29.20 27.94 22.43
C LEU A 109 -30.71 28.04 22.16
N THR A 110 -31.18 27.42 21.08
CA THR A 110 -32.57 26.97 20.96
C THR A 110 -32.65 25.51 21.41
N THR A 111 -33.32 25.28 22.52
CA THR A 111 -33.58 23.96 23.11
C THR A 111 -34.56 23.17 22.24
N ALA A 112 -34.09 22.09 21.59
CA ALA A 112 -34.95 21.09 20.98
C ALA A 112 -35.14 19.94 21.97
N VAL A 113 -36.39 19.70 22.39
CA VAL A 113 -36.78 18.57 23.23
C VAL A 113 -36.86 17.32 22.34
N LEU A 114 -35.89 16.40 22.50
CA LEU A 114 -35.93 15.06 21.91
C LEU A 114 -36.72 14.13 22.83
N VAL A 115 -37.86 13.63 22.35
CA VAL A 115 -38.62 12.55 22.97
C VAL A 115 -37.96 11.23 22.57
N SER A 116 -37.21 10.62 23.48
CA SER A 116 -36.66 9.28 23.30
C SER A 116 -37.76 8.23 23.50
N ALA A 117 -38.25 7.64 22.42
CA ALA A 117 -39.03 6.41 22.47
C ALA A 117 -38.05 5.23 22.61
N LEU A 118 -38.08 4.55 23.75
CA LEU A 118 -37.40 3.28 23.97
C LEU A 118 -38.08 2.20 23.10
N ALA A 119 -37.48 1.86 21.97
CA ALA A 119 -37.79 0.62 21.26
C ALA A 119 -36.87 -0.47 21.82
N LEU A 120 -37.43 -1.40 22.60
CA LEU A 120 -36.77 -2.69 22.84
C LEU A 120 -36.84 -3.50 21.54
N SER A 121 -35.85 -3.34 20.67
CA SER A 121 -35.56 -4.35 19.63
C SER A 121 -34.73 -5.45 20.26
N GLY A 122 -35.20 -6.68 20.14
CA GLY A 122 -34.58 -7.87 20.70
C GLY A 122 -33.12 -8.01 20.28
N VAL A 123 -32.32 -8.56 21.18
CA VAL A 123 -30.99 -9.09 20.87
C VAL A 123 -31.21 -10.21 19.85
N GLY A 124 -30.98 -9.90 18.57
CA GLY A 124 -30.86 -10.93 17.55
C GLY A 124 -29.65 -11.77 17.93
N THR A 125 -29.85 -13.07 18.10
CA THR A 125 -28.75 -14.03 18.01
C THR A 125 -28.07 -13.80 16.66
N ALA A 126 -26.76 -13.52 16.66
CA ALA A 126 -25.98 -13.49 15.44
C ALA A 126 -26.12 -14.87 14.78
N HIS A 127 -26.92 -14.93 13.72
CA HIS A 127 -26.91 -16.06 12.81
C HIS A 127 -25.74 -15.78 11.87
N ALA A 128 -24.77 -16.70 11.81
CA ALA A 128 -23.88 -16.75 10.64
C ALA A 128 -24.81 -16.90 9.44
N ASP A 129 -24.85 -15.91 8.55
CA ASP A 129 -25.57 -16.05 7.29
C ASP A 129 -24.88 -17.19 6.53
N GLU A 130 -25.63 -18.27 6.30
CA GLU A 130 -25.16 -19.41 5.54
C GLU A 130 -24.77 -18.90 4.14
N LEU A 131 -23.56 -19.26 3.69
CA LEU A 131 -23.08 -18.86 2.37
C LEU A 131 -24.12 -19.23 1.30
N PRO A 132 -24.28 -18.38 0.26
CA PRO A 132 -25.22 -18.70 -0.81
C PRO A 132 -24.89 -20.04 -1.48
N ALA A 133 -25.88 -20.90 -1.64
CA ALA A 133 -25.71 -22.22 -2.25
C ALA A 133 -25.44 -22.20 -3.78
N THR A 134 -25.26 -21.02 -4.39
CA THR A 134 -25.09 -20.84 -5.83
C THR A 134 -23.77 -20.14 -6.14
N SER A 135 -23.20 -20.42 -7.32
CA SER A 135 -22.00 -19.74 -7.81
C SER A 135 -22.21 -18.23 -7.89
N ASP A 136 -23.39 -17.77 -8.32
CA ASP A 136 -23.69 -16.33 -8.39
C ASP A 136 -23.70 -15.67 -7.01
N GLY A 137 -24.17 -16.35 -5.97
CA GLY A 137 -24.19 -15.76 -4.64
C GLY A 137 -22.80 -15.69 -4.01
N ILE A 138 -21.93 -16.69 -4.23
CA ILE A 138 -20.53 -16.61 -3.80
C ILE A 138 -19.79 -15.50 -4.58
N ALA A 139 -20.04 -15.36 -5.88
CA ALA A 139 -19.50 -14.27 -6.67
C ALA A 139 -19.96 -12.89 -6.17
N GLU A 140 -21.22 -12.75 -5.75
CA GLU A 140 -21.75 -11.53 -5.14
C GLU A 140 -21.07 -11.19 -3.80
N VAL A 141 -20.81 -12.20 -2.96
CA VAL A 141 -20.03 -12.03 -1.72
C VAL A 141 -18.63 -11.49 -2.03
N VAL A 142 -17.95 -12.08 -3.02
CA VAL A 142 -16.62 -11.62 -3.45
C VAL A 142 -16.66 -10.20 -3.99
N ALA A 143 -17.64 -9.88 -4.84
CA ALA A 143 -17.79 -8.53 -5.40
C ALA A 143 -18.06 -7.48 -4.32
N ALA A 144 -18.83 -7.81 -3.29
CA ALA A 144 -19.11 -6.91 -2.16
C ALA A 144 -17.88 -6.66 -1.27
N ALA A 145 -17.01 -7.66 -1.14
CA ALA A 145 -15.77 -7.56 -0.36
C ALA A 145 -14.60 -6.91 -1.12
N THR A 146 -14.61 -6.98 -2.46
CA THR A 146 -13.52 -6.48 -3.30
C THR A 146 -13.35 -4.95 -3.15
N PRO A 147 -12.14 -4.45 -2.80
CA PRO A 147 -11.92 -3.02 -2.63
C PRO A 147 -12.26 -2.18 -3.89
N PRO A 148 -12.88 -0.99 -3.74
CA PRO A 148 -13.33 -0.19 -4.89
C PRO A 148 -12.21 0.32 -5.81
N ASP A 149 -10.99 0.45 -5.29
CA ASP A 149 -9.79 0.89 -6.00
C ASP A 149 -9.22 -0.17 -6.94
N VAL A 150 -9.59 -1.44 -6.72
CA VAL A 150 -9.33 -2.55 -7.65
C VAL A 150 -10.57 -2.93 -8.45
N ALA A 151 -11.78 -2.54 -8.03
CA ALA A 151 -13.01 -2.79 -8.79
C ALA A 151 -13.03 -2.02 -10.12
N GLY A 152 -13.26 -2.69 -11.24
CA GLY A 152 -13.48 -2.08 -12.57
C GLY A 152 -12.55 -2.54 -13.70
N ASP A 153 -11.57 -3.39 -13.43
CA ASP A 153 -10.69 -4.01 -14.43
C ASP A 153 -11.03 -5.49 -14.69
N GLU A 154 -12.24 -5.92 -14.31
CA GLU A 154 -12.69 -7.30 -14.47
C GLU A 154 -12.92 -7.66 -15.93
N ALA A 155 -12.44 -8.85 -16.29
CA ALA A 155 -12.75 -9.48 -17.56
C ALA A 155 -13.55 -10.77 -17.32
N SER A 156 -14.37 -11.15 -18.29
CA SER A 156 -15.20 -12.34 -18.17
C SER A 156 -14.47 -13.59 -18.63
N ALA A 157 -14.51 -14.64 -17.81
CA ALA A 157 -14.18 -15.98 -18.27
C ALA A 157 -15.29 -16.52 -19.18
N VAL A 158 -14.90 -17.37 -20.12
CA VAL A 158 -15.83 -18.15 -20.95
C VAL A 158 -15.53 -19.63 -20.86
N ALA A 159 -16.57 -20.45 -20.93
CA ALA A 159 -16.42 -21.90 -20.97
C ALA A 159 -15.75 -22.36 -22.27
N LYS A 160 -14.81 -23.30 -22.16
CA LYS A 160 -14.10 -23.93 -23.28
C LYS A 160 -14.49 -25.41 -23.41
N PRO A 161 -14.29 -26.02 -24.60
CA PRO A 161 -14.46 -27.46 -24.78
C PRO A 161 -13.64 -28.26 -23.78
N GLY A 162 -14.21 -29.32 -23.20
CA GLY A 162 -13.58 -30.09 -22.12
C GLY A 162 -13.94 -29.63 -20.71
N GLY A 163 -14.57 -28.45 -20.58
CA GLY A 163 -15.14 -27.94 -19.33
C GLY A 163 -14.19 -27.10 -18.47
N SER A 164 -13.08 -26.65 -19.04
CA SER A 164 -12.26 -25.56 -18.49
C SER A 164 -12.81 -24.20 -18.91
N TYR A 165 -12.19 -23.11 -18.45
CA TYR A 165 -12.57 -21.75 -18.80
C TYR A 165 -11.33 -20.95 -19.25
N ALA A 166 -11.53 -19.82 -19.92
CA ALA A 166 -10.45 -18.87 -20.17
C ALA A 166 -10.99 -17.44 -20.34
N SER A 167 -10.15 -16.44 -20.14
CA SER A 167 -10.46 -15.06 -20.50
C SER A 167 -10.61 -14.90 -22.03
N GLU A 168 -11.32 -13.87 -22.46
CA GLU A 168 -11.38 -13.44 -23.85
C GLU A 168 -11.20 -11.93 -23.96
N GLY A 169 -10.46 -11.48 -24.98
CA GLY A 169 -10.34 -10.06 -25.31
C GLY A 169 -9.37 -9.24 -24.46
N THR A 170 -8.68 -9.88 -23.52
CA THR A 170 -7.75 -9.23 -22.57
C THR A 170 -6.30 -9.22 -23.06
N ASP A 171 -5.50 -8.28 -22.57
CA ASP A 171 -4.06 -8.21 -22.84
C ASP A 171 -3.32 -9.39 -22.18
N VAL A 172 -3.78 -9.82 -21.00
CA VAL A 172 -3.30 -11.03 -20.32
C VAL A 172 -4.27 -12.18 -20.49
N GLN A 173 -3.80 -13.29 -21.05
CA GLN A 173 -4.62 -14.49 -21.28
C GLN A 173 -4.64 -15.36 -20.03
N VAL A 174 -5.82 -15.63 -19.48
CA VAL A 174 -6.01 -16.44 -18.27
C VAL A 174 -6.70 -17.74 -18.65
N ALA A 175 -6.06 -18.88 -18.40
CA ALA A 175 -6.63 -20.22 -18.55
C ALA A 175 -6.97 -20.79 -17.17
N ILE A 176 -8.24 -21.13 -16.97
CA ILE A 176 -8.79 -21.55 -15.68
C ILE A 176 -9.14 -23.05 -15.74
N PRO A 177 -8.63 -23.87 -14.81
CA PRO A 177 -8.82 -25.32 -14.85
C PRO A 177 -10.26 -25.70 -14.55
N ARG A 178 -10.66 -26.89 -15.01
CA ARG A 178 -12.01 -27.41 -14.74
C ARG A 178 -12.24 -27.73 -13.26
N THR A 179 -11.20 -28.18 -12.57
CA THR A 179 -11.22 -28.52 -11.15
C THR A 179 -10.04 -27.87 -10.42
N THR A 180 -10.12 -27.81 -9.10
CA THR A 180 -9.05 -27.31 -8.22
C THR A 180 -7.77 -28.16 -8.22
N ASP A 181 -7.76 -29.33 -8.86
CA ASP A 181 -6.54 -30.14 -9.05
C ASP A 181 -5.57 -29.55 -10.10
N GLY A 182 -6.04 -28.59 -10.90
CA GLY A 182 -5.22 -27.87 -11.86
C GLY A 182 -4.83 -26.48 -11.35
N GLU A 183 -3.88 -25.86 -12.05
CA GLU A 183 -3.48 -24.48 -11.77
C GLU A 183 -4.17 -23.51 -12.75
N VAL A 184 -4.44 -22.29 -12.28
CA VAL A 184 -4.84 -21.17 -13.13
C VAL A 184 -3.58 -20.59 -13.76
N ASN A 185 -3.53 -20.53 -15.09
CA ASN A 185 -2.36 -20.02 -15.82
C ASN A 185 -2.66 -18.64 -16.42
N ALA A 186 -1.88 -17.63 -16.07
CA ALA A 186 -1.93 -16.31 -16.67
C ALA A 186 -0.69 -16.11 -17.56
N THR A 187 -0.91 -15.63 -18.79
CA THR A 187 0.15 -15.41 -19.78
C THR A 187 0.08 -13.99 -20.34
N ALA A 188 1.14 -13.22 -20.13
CA ALA A 188 1.32 -11.86 -20.64
C ALA A 188 2.37 -11.83 -21.77
N GLN A 189 2.23 -10.89 -22.69
CA GLN A 189 3.26 -10.60 -23.69
C GLN A 189 4.17 -9.48 -23.18
N THR A 190 5.47 -9.74 -23.12
CA THR A 190 6.49 -8.73 -22.78
C THR A 190 7.38 -8.46 -23.99
N GLU A 191 8.24 -7.44 -23.92
CA GLU A 191 9.25 -7.20 -24.97
C GLU A 191 10.20 -8.37 -25.15
N SER A 192 10.51 -9.09 -24.07
CA SER A 192 11.41 -10.26 -24.04
C SER A 192 10.72 -11.56 -24.48
N GLY A 193 9.40 -11.53 -24.72
CA GLY A 193 8.59 -12.69 -25.09
C GLY A 193 7.45 -12.97 -24.10
N PRO A 194 6.71 -14.08 -24.31
CA PRO A 194 5.62 -14.45 -23.41
C PRO A 194 6.16 -14.84 -22.04
N VAL A 195 5.52 -14.32 -21.00
CA VAL A 195 5.73 -14.73 -19.61
C VAL A 195 4.45 -15.38 -19.11
N SER A 196 4.59 -16.57 -18.53
CA SER A 196 3.48 -17.31 -17.93
C SER A 196 3.73 -17.56 -16.44
N VAL A 197 2.67 -17.44 -15.65
CA VAL A 197 2.63 -17.80 -14.23
C VAL A 197 1.41 -18.69 -14.01
N SER A 198 1.61 -19.84 -13.37
CA SER A 198 0.52 -20.69 -12.90
C SER A 198 0.37 -20.60 -11.39
N VAL A 199 -0.86 -20.57 -10.91
CA VAL A 199 -1.19 -20.44 -9.49
C VAL A 199 -2.23 -21.50 -9.10
N GLY A 200 -1.96 -22.24 -8.03
CA GLY A 200 -2.90 -23.20 -7.44
C GLY A 200 -4.10 -22.52 -6.80
N VAL A 201 -5.28 -23.12 -6.94
CA VAL A 201 -6.51 -22.70 -6.25
C VAL A 201 -6.59 -23.42 -4.91
N VAL A 202 -6.76 -22.66 -3.84
CA VAL A 202 -6.88 -23.24 -2.49
C VAL A 202 -8.24 -23.92 -2.36
N ALA A 203 -8.23 -25.20 -2.02
CA ALA A 203 -9.43 -25.98 -1.74
C ALA A 203 -9.13 -27.18 -0.86
N ASP A 204 -10.09 -27.55 -0.01
CA ASP A 204 -10.01 -28.74 0.85
C ASP A 204 -10.17 -30.06 0.06
N GLU A 205 -10.74 -29.98 -1.15
CA GLU A 205 -11.03 -31.13 -2.01
C GLU A 205 -10.98 -30.75 -3.51
N SER A 206 -11.10 -31.77 -4.37
CA SER A 206 -11.28 -31.56 -5.81
C SER A 206 -12.70 -31.06 -6.09
N VAL A 207 -12.81 -29.77 -6.38
CA VAL A 207 -14.07 -29.09 -6.67
C VAL A 207 -14.11 -28.72 -8.13
N ARG A 208 -15.26 -28.91 -8.77
CA ARG A 208 -15.47 -28.46 -10.15
C ARG A 208 -15.92 -27.00 -10.18
N GLY A 209 -15.28 -26.20 -11.03
CA GLY A 209 -15.68 -24.81 -11.25
C GLY A 209 -17.06 -24.69 -11.89
N ALA A 210 -17.75 -23.60 -11.58
CA ALA A 210 -18.98 -23.14 -12.20
C ALA A 210 -18.80 -21.66 -12.61
N LEU A 211 -19.21 -21.32 -13.83
CA LEU A 211 -19.15 -19.94 -14.32
C LEU A 211 -20.32 -19.15 -13.72
N ALA A 212 -20.02 -18.08 -12.99
CA ALA A 212 -20.99 -17.13 -12.48
C ALA A 212 -21.31 -16.06 -13.54
N SER A 213 -22.41 -15.34 -13.32
CA SER A 213 -22.96 -14.32 -14.22
C SER A 213 -22.09 -13.07 -14.36
N ASP A 214 -21.23 -12.79 -13.37
CA ASP A 214 -20.22 -11.73 -13.40
C ASP A 214 -18.97 -12.12 -14.21
N GLY A 215 -18.91 -13.36 -14.71
CA GLY A 215 -17.78 -13.90 -15.48
C GLY A 215 -16.67 -14.50 -14.62
N SER A 216 -16.82 -14.57 -13.30
CA SER A 216 -15.92 -15.33 -12.43
C SER A 216 -16.20 -16.83 -12.49
N VAL A 217 -15.19 -17.64 -12.19
CA VAL A 217 -15.33 -19.09 -12.01
C VAL A 217 -15.29 -19.40 -10.52
N VAL A 218 -16.35 -20.00 -10.01
CA VAL A 218 -16.51 -20.34 -8.60
C VAL A 218 -16.29 -21.83 -8.37
N TYR A 219 -15.44 -22.16 -7.42
CA TYR A 219 -15.20 -23.51 -6.91
C TYR A 219 -15.83 -23.61 -5.52
N ALA A 220 -17.11 -24.00 -5.50
CA ALA A 220 -17.88 -24.18 -4.27
C ALA A 220 -17.76 -25.63 -3.75
N GLY A 221 -17.03 -25.82 -2.65
CA GLY A 221 -16.78 -27.12 -2.03
C GLY A 221 -17.83 -27.51 -1.00
N GLN A 222 -17.57 -28.60 -0.26
CA GLN A 222 -18.31 -28.94 0.97
C GLN A 222 -17.54 -28.54 2.24
N GLY A 223 -16.34 -27.99 2.09
CA GLY A 223 -15.48 -27.54 3.18
C GLY A 223 -15.85 -26.17 3.72
N SER A 224 -14.99 -25.64 4.58
CA SER A 224 -15.11 -24.31 5.19
C SER A 224 -14.50 -23.19 4.34
N THR A 225 -14.09 -23.52 3.12
CA THR A 225 -13.48 -22.60 2.16
C THR A 225 -14.00 -22.86 0.76
N ASP A 226 -14.45 -21.79 0.10
CA ASP A 226 -14.68 -21.77 -1.34
C ASP A 226 -13.60 -20.93 -2.02
N ALA A 227 -13.49 -21.02 -3.34
CA ALA A 227 -12.59 -20.17 -4.10
C ALA A 227 -13.26 -19.58 -5.34
N THR A 228 -12.83 -18.39 -5.75
CA THR A 228 -13.22 -17.81 -7.03
C THR A 228 -11.99 -17.43 -7.84
N VAL A 229 -12.10 -17.52 -9.16
CA VAL A 229 -11.08 -17.06 -10.10
C VAL A 229 -11.74 -16.04 -11.02
N GLN A 230 -11.22 -14.82 -11.01
CA GLN A 230 -11.74 -13.70 -11.80
C GLN A 230 -10.62 -13.18 -12.70
N PRO A 231 -10.72 -13.36 -14.04
CA PRO A 231 -9.83 -12.68 -14.96
C PRO A 231 -9.95 -11.16 -14.84
N THR A 232 -8.85 -10.47 -15.15
CA THR A 232 -8.81 -9.01 -15.29
C THR A 232 -8.10 -8.66 -16.59
N GLU A 233 -8.18 -7.40 -17.03
CA GLU A 233 -7.50 -6.96 -18.25
C GLU A 233 -5.97 -7.18 -18.19
N ASP A 234 -5.38 -7.05 -16.99
CA ASP A 234 -3.95 -7.05 -16.73
C ASP A 234 -3.44 -8.25 -15.92
N GLY A 235 -4.30 -9.24 -15.64
CA GLY A 235 -3.96 -10.37 -14.77
C GLY A 235 -5.16 -11.21 -14.33
N MET A 236 -5.15 -11.66 -13.08
CA MET A 236 -6.25 -12.41 -12.47
C MET A 236 -6.31 -12.23 -10.95
N ARG A 237 -7.49 -12.43 -10.38
CA ARG A 237 -7.70 -12.56 -8.93
C ARG A 237 -8.11 -13.98 -8.60
N ILE A 238 -7.53 -14.52 -7.54
CA ILE A 238 -7.99 -15.76 -6.93
C ILE A 238 -8.43 -15.39 -5.53
N HIS A 239 -9.72 -15.52 -5.22
CA HIS A 239 -10.22 -15.21 -3.88
C HIS A 239 -10.45 -16.49 -3.11
N THR A 240 -10.03 -16.50 -1.84
CA THR A 240 -10.43 -17.49 -0.86
C THR A 240 -11.62 -16.93 -0.08
N VAL A 241 -12.75 -17.64 -0.09
CA VAL A 241 -13.94 -17.30 0.68
C VAL A 241 -13.99 -18.23 1.88
N ILE A 242 -13.73 -17.66 3.05
CA ILE A 242 -13.67 -18.35 4.34
C ILE A 242 -15.07 -18.32 4.94
N SER A 243 -15.70 -19.49 5.04
CA SER A 243 -17.12 -19.61 5.37
C SER A 243 -17.41 -19.41 6.86
N ASP A 244 -16.49 -19.86 7.73
CA ASP A 244 -16.66 -19.82 9.18
C ASP A 244 -15.33 -20.04 9.94
N ALA A 245 -15.40 -20.02 11.28
CA ALA A 245 -14.27 -20.15 12.18
C ALA A 245 -13.60 -21.53 12.24
N SER A 246 -14.15 -22.54 11.58
CA SER A 246 -13.50 -23.85 11.43
C SER A 246 -12.46 -23.89 10.31
N ALA A 247 -12.48 -22.90 9.41
CA ALA A 247 -11.51 -22.78 8.32
C ALA A 247 -10.07 -22.59 8.83
N PRO A 248 -9.06 -23.05 8.06
CA PRO A 248 -7.67 -22.78 8.39
C PRO A 248 -7.36 -21.29 8.25
N THR A 249 -6.39 -20.79 9.01
CA THR A 249 -5.88 -19.41 8.89
C THR A 249 -4.73 -19.27 7.89
N ARG A 250 -4.31 -20.38 7.27
CA ARG A 250 -3.15 -20.46 6.38
C ARG A 250 -3.58 -21.06 5.05
N PHE A 251 -3.41 -20.29 3.97
CA PHE A 251 -3.80 -20.67 2.62
C PHE A 251 -2.56 -20.68 1.72
N VAL A 252 -2.34 -21.79 1.01
CA VAL A 252 -1.15 -21.98 0.17
C VAL A 252 -1.55 -21.98 -1.29
N HIS A 253 -0.98 -21.05 -2.04
CA HIS A 253 -1.02 -21.02 -3.48
C HIS A 253 0.31 -21.51 -4.03
N ASP A 254 0.32 -22.72 -4.59
CA ASP A 254 1.48 -23.18 -5.36
C ASP A 254 1.69 -22.25 -6.54
N VAL A 255 2.93 -21.79 -6.76
CA VAL A 255 3.27 -20.87 -7.84
C VAL A 255 4.30 -21.51 -8.75
N THR A 256 3.95 -21.65 -10.02
CA THR A 256 4.86 -22.10 -11.07
C THR A 256 5.20 -20.92 -11.98
N LEU A 257 6.45 -20.47 -11.94
CA LEU A 257 6.94 -19.37 -12.77
C LEU A 257 7.60 -19.88 -14.06
N SER A 258 7.59 -19.06 -15.11
CA SER A 258 8.39 -19.29 -16.30
C SER A 258 9.89 -19.37 -15.97
N PRO A 259 10.69 -20.17 -16.73
CA PRO A 259 12.12 -20.31 -16.46
C PRO A 259 12.85 -18.97 -16.42
N GLY A 260 13.72 -18.79 -15.42
CA GLY A 260 14.50 -17.57 -15.24
C GLY A 260 13.82 -16.52 -14.35
N LEU A 261 12.55 -16.70 -14.02
CA LEU A 261 11.86 -15.85 -13.05
C LEU A 261 12.01 -16.38 -11.63
N ARG A 262 11.93 -15.46 -10.67
CA ARG A 262 11.92 -15.78 -9.24
C ARG A 262 10.91 -14.93 -8.48
N LEU A 263 10.41 -15.50 -7.39
CA LEU A 263 9.47 -14.88 -6.47
C LEU A 263 10.23 -14.15 -5.35
N VAL A 264 9.93 -12.88 -5.09
CA VAL A 264 10.60 -12.09 -4.04
C VAL A 264 9.57 -11.21 -3.31
N MET A 265 9.67 -11.10 -1.99
CA MET A 265 8.84 -10.13 -1.24
C MET A 265 9.22 -8.72 -1.66
N MET A 266 8.23 -7.86 -1.93
CA MET A 266 8.50 -6.47 -2.31
C MET A 266 9.32 -5.72 -1.24
N SER A 267 9.12 -6.05 0.03
CA SER A 267 9.87 -5.51 1.18
C SER A 267 11.35 -5.89 1.19
N ASP A 268 11.74 -6.93 0.47
CA ASP A 268 13.13 -7.42 0.45
C ASP A 268 13.95 -6.77 -0.68
N ILE A 269 13.31 -5.95 -1.52
CA ILE A 269 13.97 -5.24 -2.62
C ILE A 269 14.69 -4.01 -2.09
N PRO A 270 16.04 -3.94 -2.21
CA PRO A 270 16.77 -2.76 -1.79
C PRO A 270 16.35 -1.55 -2.62
N VAL A 271 16.01 -0.45 -1.94
CA VAL A 271 15.80 0.84 -2.60
C VAL A 271 17.14 1.58 -2.61
N ASP A 272 17.71 1.72 -3.81
CA ASP A 272 19.12 2.08 -4.01
C ASP A 272 19.43 3.59 -3.95
N ASN A 273 18.42 4.42 -3.72
CA ASN A 273 18.56 5.86 -3.63
C ASN A 273 17.94 6.43 -2.36
N ALA A 274 18.55 7.51 -1.87
CA ALA A 274 18.15 8.17 -0.62
C ALA A 274 16.70 8.69 -0.66
N GLU A 275 16.17 9.00 -1.85
CA GLU A 275 14.81 9.51 -2.03
C GLU A 275 13.76 8.41 -1.83
N GLY A 276 14.00 7.23 -2.40
CA GLY A 276 13.16 6.05 -2.22
C GLY A 276 13.30 5.46 -0.81
N ALA A 277 14.50 5.49 -0.21
CA ALA A 277 14.70 5.02 1.16
C ALA A 277 13.90 5.85 2.21
N LEU A 278 13.75 7.16 2.00
CA LEU A 278 12.94 8.02 2.88
C LEU A 278 11.44 7.68 2.84
N MET A 279 10.97 7.08 1.75
CA MET A 279 9.55 6.76 1.55
C MET A 279 9.26 5.27 1.79
N HIS A 280 10.26 4.40 1.62
CA HIS A 280 10.14 2.95 1.77
C HIS A 280 9.82 2.50 3.22
N GLU A 281 10.06 3.33 4.23
CA GLU A 281 9.88 2.96 5.65
C GLU A 281 8.44 3.17 6.19
N ALA A 282 7.52 3.79 5.45
CA ALA A 282 6.21 4.19 5.97
C ALA A 282 5.05 3.36 5.41
N GLY A 283 4.87 2.13 5.91
CA GLY A 283 3.65 1.34 5.66
C GLY A 283 3.42 1.00 4.18
N GLU A 284 4.50 0.81 3.42
CA GLU A 284 4.44 0.48 2.00
C GLU A 284 3.69 -0.84 1.75
N PRO A 285 3.02 -0.95 0.58
CA PRO A 285 2.47 -2.20 0.09
C PRO A 285 3.47 -3.37 0.20
N SER A 286 3.08 -4.45 0.87
CA SER A 286 3.90 -5.66 1.09
C SER A 286 3.49 -6.80 0.16
N GLY A 287 3.44 -6.49 -1.14
CA GLY A 287 3.15 -7.47 -2.19
C GLY A 287 4.33 -8.39 -2.48
N VAL A 288 4.18 -9.20 -3.53
CA VAL A 288 5.19 -10.15 -3.99
C VAL A 288 5.49 -9.90 -5.47
N LEU A 289 6.76 -9.91 -5.85
CA LEU A 289 7.21 -9.59 -7.20
C LEU A 289 7.74 -10.83 -7.92
N PHE A 290 7.52 -10.86 -9.24
CA PHE A 290 8.21 -11.74 -10.17
C PHE A 290 9.35 -10.95 -10.79
N LEU A 291 10.59 -11.38 -10.54
CA LEU A 291 11.78 -10.75 -11.10
C LEU A 291 12.43 -11.65 -12.15
N ASP A 292 12.94 -11.05 -13.22
CA ASP A 292 13.80 -11.72 -14.18
C ASP A 292 15.25 -11.87 -13.66
N ALA A 293 16.15 -12.34 -14.53
CA ALA A 293 17.56 -12.55 -14.18
C ALA A 293 18.35 -11.24 -14.01
N GLU A 294 17.79 -10.13 -14.50
CA GLU A 294 18.32 -8.77 -14.46
C GLU A 294 17.67 -7.91 -13.36
N ASP A 295 16.83 -8.52 -12.52
CA ASP A 295 16.09 -7.89 -11.42
C ASP A 295 14.99 -6.92 -11.86
N HIS A 296 14.56 -6.98 -13.13
CA HIS A 296 13.38 -6.23 -13.57
C HIS A 296 12.10 -6.91 -13.09
N VAL A 297 11.14 -6.08 -12.68
CA VAL A 297 9.79 -6.52 -12.34
C VAL A 297 9.03 -6.88 -13.62
N VAL A 298 8.58 -8.12 -13.73
CA VAL A 298 7.76 -8.60 -14.86
C VAL A 298 6.28 -8.81 -14.50
N GLY A 299 5.95 -8.69 -13.21
CA GLY A 299 4.62 -8.85 -12.65
C GLY A 299 4.70 -9.15 -11.16
N GLY A 300 3.58 -9.52 -10.54
CA GLY A 300 3.56 -9.90 -9.15
C GLY A 300 2.16 -10.08 -8.57
N PHE A 301 2.11 -10.37 -7.29
CA PHE A 301 0.92 -10.28 -6.47
C PHE A 301 0.90 -8.92 -5.75
N SER A 302 -0.24 -8.23 -5.78
CA SER A 302 -0.45 -6.98 -5.03
C SER A 302 -0.35 -7.22 -3.52
N SER A 303 -0.51 -6.18 -2.70
CA SER A 303 -0.56 -6.39 -1.25
C SER A 303 -1.76 -7.24 -0.83
N PRO A 304 -1.61 -8.10 0.19
CA PRO A 304 -2.70 -8.93 0.66
C PRO A 304 -3.78 -8.05 1.26
N TRP A 305 -5.03 -8.42 1.03
CA TRP A 305 -6.17 -7.87 1.75
C TRP A 305 -7.13 -8.99 2.15
N ALA A 306 -7.87 -8.76 3.23
CA ALA A 306 -8.96 -9.61 3.65
C ALA A 306 -10.08 -8.74 4.24
N LYS A 307 -11.32 -9.02 3.85
CA LYS A 307 -12.51 -8.27 4.28
C LYS A 307 -13.54 -9.23 4.84
N ASP A 308 -14.09 -8.88 6.00
CA ASP A 308 -15.19 -9.60 6.62
C ASP A 308 -16.54 -9.27 5.95
N ALA A 309 -17.62 -9.93 6.36
CA ALA A 309 -18.95 -9.72 5.77
C ALA A 309 -19.54 -8.31 5.99
N ASN A 310 -18.98 -7.54 6.92
CA ASN A 310 -19.34 -6.14 7.14
C ASN A 310 -18.45 -5.17 6.34
N GLY A 311 -17.49 -5.69 5.56
CA GLY A 311 -16.48 -4.90 4.84
C GLY A 311 -15.35 -4.38 5.71
N MET A 312 -15.19 -4.90 6.93
CA MET A 312 -14.10 -4.53 7.84
C MET A 312 -12.81 -5.26 7.46
N ASP A 313 -11.67 -4.58 7.60
CA ASP A 313 -10.36 -5.18 7.38
C ASP A 313 -10.08 -6.30 8.39
N VAL A 314 -9.71 -7.47 7.88
CA VAL A 314 -9.18 -8.59 8.66
C VAL A 314 -7.67 -8.60 8.47
N PRO A 315 -6.85 -8.64 9.55
CA PRO A 315 -5.40 -8.68 9.42
C PRO A 315 -4.94 -9.87 8.57
N THR A 316 -4.08 -9.59 7.59
CA THR A 316 -3.55 -10.59 6.67
C THR A 316 -2.14 -10.22 6.22
N HIS A 317 -1.33 -11.23 5.90
CA HIS A 317 0.01 -11.03 5.33
C HIS A 317 0.41 -12.18 4.42
N TYR A 318 1.37 -11.91 3.53
CA TYR A 318 2.01 -12.94 2.70
C TYR A 318 3.36 -13.37 3.26
N GLU A 319 3.69 -14.63 2.97
CA GLU A 319 5.04 -15.17 3.06
C GLU A 319 5.35 -15.99 1.82
N ILE A 320 6.62 -16.09 1.45
CA ILE A 320 7.11 -17.03 0.44
C ILE A 320 7.71 -18.23 1.16
N GLN A 321 7.14 -19.42 0.94
CA GLN A 321 7.63 -20.67 1.54
C GLN A 321 7.79 -21.72 0.45
N ASP A 322 9.01 -22.24 0.28
CA ASP A 322 9.35 -23.28 -0.70
C ASP A 322 8.91 -22.95 -2.16
N GLY A 323 8.89 -21.66 -2.52
CA GLY A 323 8.49 -21.19 -3.85
C GLY A 323 6.97 -20.97 -4.03
N ALA A 324 6.16 -21.27 -3.02
CA ALA A 324 4.73 -20.98 -2.98
C ALA A 324 4.44 -19.62 -2.33
N LEU A 325 3.30 -19.03 -2.68
CA LEU A 325 2.72 -17.89 -1.98
C LEU A 325 1.84 -18.41 -0.85
N VAL A 326 2.12 -18.01 0.38
CA VAL A 326 1.32 -18.37 1.55
C VAL A 326 0.65 -17.11 2.08
N GLN A 327 -0.67 -17.10 2.16
CA GLN A 327 -1.41 -16.05 2.85
C GLN A 327 -1.87 -16.53 4.22
N TYR A 328 -1.63 -15.70 5.22
CA TYR A 328 -2.15 -15.87 6.56
C TYR A 328 -3.27 -14.87 6.79
N VAL A 329 -4.44 -15.33 7.25
CA VAL A 329 -5.60 -14.47 7.54
C VAL A 329 -6.02 -14.69 8.99
N ASP A 330 -5.93 -13.65 9.83
CA ASP A 330 -6.27 -13.71 11.26
C ASP A 330 -7.78 -13.54 11.49
N HIS A 331 -8.56 -14.48 10.96
CA HIS A 331 -10.02 -14.41 10.93
C HIS A 331 -10.71 -15.06 12.14
N MET A 332 -9.96 -15.63 13.09
CA MET A 332 -10.54 -16.39 14.22
C MET A 332 -10.96 -15.48 15.40
N GLY A 333 -10.82 -14.16 15.25
CA GLY A 333 -11.27 -13.17 16.23
C GLY A 333 -12.79 -13.21 16.46
N SER A 334 -13.24 -12.91 17.68
CA SER A 334 -14.67 -12.91 18.02
C SER A 334 -15.48 -11.78 17.38
N ASP A 335 -14.79 -10.81 16.81
CA ASP A 335 -15.30 -9.61 16.14
C ASP A 335 -15.33 -9.73 14.61
N VAL A 336 -14.83 -10.83 14.04
CA VAL A 336 -14.83 -11.08 12.60
C VAL A 336 -16.18 -11.66 12.18
N ALA A 337 -16.83 -11.03 11.20
CA ALA A 337 -18.06 -11.55 10.61
C ALA A 337 -17.77 -12.37 9.35
N TYR A 338 -18.44 -13.51 9.25
CA TYR A 338 -18.31 -14.40 8.10
C TYR A 338 -19.40 -14.18 7.06
N PRO A 339 -19.11 -14.44 5.77
CA PRO A 339 -17.83 -14.92 5.24
C PRO A 339 -16.72 -13.86 5.22
N VAL A 340 -15.47 -14.29 5.31
CA VAL A 340 -14.29 -13.45 5.05
C VAL A 340 -13.80 -13.75 3.64
N VAL A 341 -13.51 -12.72 2.85
CA VAL A 341 -12.92 -12.87 1.51
C VAL A 341 -11.49 -12.34 1.57
N ALA A 342 -10.55 -13.14 1.10
CA ALA A 342 -9.15 -12.77 0.95
C ALA A 342 -8.70 -12.99 -0.51
N ASP A 343 -7.71 -12.22 -0.96
CA ASP A 343 -7.11 -12.35 -2.29
C ASP A 343 -6.10 -13.53 -2.36
N PRO A 344 -5.24 -13.72 -3.39
CA PRO A 344 -4.39 -12.76 -4.08
C PRO A 344 -4.88 -12.16 -5.42
N TYR A 345 -4.39 -10.95 -5.74
CA TYR A 345 -4.46 -10.32 -7.08
C TYR A 345 -3.09 -10.36 -7.78
N LEU A 346 -2.98 -11.16 -8.85
CA LEU A 346 -1.83 -11.23 -9.75
C LEU A 346 -1.99 -10.29 -10.94
N GLY A 347 -0.96 -9.50 -11.27
CA GLY A 347 -0.92 -8.68 -12.49
C GLY A 347 0.47 -8.60 -13.14
N PHE A 348 0.51 -8.11 -14.39
CA PHE A 348 1.74 -8.03 -15.21
C PHE A 348 2.06 -6.63 -15.75
N SER A 349 1.13 -5.68 -15.67
CA SER A 349 1.27 -4.37 -16.31
C SER A 349 0.73 -3.29 -15.38
N LEU A 350 1.44 -2.17 -15.32
CA LEU A 350 1.06 -0.98 -14.56
C LEU A 350 0.43 0.10 -15.46
N ILE A 351 0.69 0.06 -16.77
CA ILE A 351 0.25 1.06 -17.75
C ILE A 351 -0.75 0.47 -18.74
N SER A 352 -2.02 0.85 -18.62
CA SER A 352 -3.06 0.47 -19.60
C SER A 352 -2.83 1.21 -20.92
N SER A 353 -2.70 2.54 -20.85
CA SER A 353 -2.47 3.37 -22.05
C SER A 353 -1.87 4.72 -21.71
N ALA A 354 -1.29 5.39 -22.69
CA ALA A 354 -0.89 6.78 -22.59
C ALA A 354 -1.15 7.53 -23.90
N SER A 355 -1.53 8.81 -23.80
CA SER A 355 -1.80 9.65 -24.97
C SER A 355 -1.32 11.08 -24.78
N TRP A 356 -0.72 11.65 -25.83
CA TRP A 356 -0.26 13.03 -25.82
C TRP A 356 -1.41 13.99 -26.11
N THR A 357 -1.52 15.02 -25.28
CA THR A 357 -2.36 16.20 -25.51
C THR A 357 -1.48 17.45 -25.48
N LYS A 358 -1.87 18.51 -26.20
CA LYS A 358 -1.15 19.79 -26.21
C LYS A 358 -2.02 20.88 -25.58
N TYR A 359 -1.46 21.57 -24.60
CA TYR A 359 -2.01 22.76 -23.98
C TYR A 359 -1.19 24.00 -24.38
N ALA A 360 -1.52 25.17 -23.83
CA ALA A 360 -0.84 26.43 -24.16
C ALA A 360 0.61 26.44 -23.64
N GLU A 361 0.84 25.76 -22.52
CA GLU A 361 2.11 25.67 -21.79
C GLU A 361 3.05 24.64 -22.42
N GLY A 362 2.51 23.55 -22.97
CA GLY A 362 3.30 22.49 -23.58
C GLY A 362 2.51 21.22 -23.81
N ARG A 363 3.22 20.10 -23.99
CA ARG A 363 2.62 18.78 -24.14
C ARG A 363 2.44 18.13 -22.77
N THR A 364 1.36 17.37 -22.63
CA THR A 364 1.03 16.57 -21.46
C THR A 364 0.76 15.16 -21.91
N LEU A 365 1.39 14.19 -21.26
CA LEU A 365 1.13 12.77 -21.45
C LEU A 365 0.08 12.34 -20.43
N LYS A 366 -1.12 11.97 -20.89
CA LYS A 366 -2.18 11.44 -20.05
C LYS A 366 -1.98 9.94 -19.94
N VAL A 367 -1.60 9.45 -18.76
CA VAL A 367 -1.30 8.04 -18.48
C VAL A 367 -2.49 7.40 -17.76
N THR A 368 -3.04 6.33 -18.30
CA THR A 368 -4.09 5.52 -17.69
C THR A 368 -3.44 4.35 -16.97
N PRO A 369 -3.46 4.29 -15.63
CA PRO A 369 -2.95 3.14 -14.88
C PRO A 369 -3.91 1.94 -15.01
N THR A 370 -3.37 0.73 -14.90
CA THR A 370 -4.14 -0.51 -14.80
C THR A 370 -4.72 -0.72 -13.39
N GLY A 371 -5.56 -1.73 -13.23
CA GLY A 371 -6.08 -2.16 -11.93
C GLY A 371 -5.00 -2.64 -10.98
N TRP A 372 -4.01 -3.37 -11.50
CA TRP A 372 -2.86 -3.80 -10.71
C TRP A 372 -2.00 -2.62 -10.27
N SER A 373 -1.87 -1.57 -11.10
CA SER A 373 -1.22 -0.32 -10.67
C SER A 373 -1.97 0.36 -9.52
N ARG A 374 -3.30 0.40 -9.58
CA ARG A 374 -4.13 0.94 -8.49
C ARG A 374 -4.06 0.09 -7.22
N ALA A 375 -4.06 -1.24 -7.36
CA ALA A 375 -3.89 -2.19 -6.25
C ALA A 375 -2.54 -2.02 -5.51
N ASN A 376 -1.55 -1.40 -6.17
CA ASN A 376 -0.24 -1.08 -5.61
C ASN A 376 -0.08 0.43 -5.34
N ALA A 377 -1.19 1.16 -5.16
CA ALA A 377 -1.17 2.56 -4.76
C ALA A 377 -0.32 2.76 -3.49
N GLY A 378 0.46 3.84 -3.45
CA GLY A 378 1.40 4.08 -2.35
C GLY A 378 2.80 3.51 -2.59
N SER A 379 2.96 2.49 -3.45
CA SER A 379 4.24 1.83 -3.65
C SER A 379 5.26 2.68 -4.42
N TYR A 380 6.44 2.94 -3.83
CA TYR A 380 7.56 3.54 -4.55
C TYR A 380 8.05 2.64 -5.69
N LEU A 381 8.22 1.35 -5.41
CA LEU A 381 8.75 0.38 -6.37
C LEU A 381 7.82 0.21 -7.56
N ALA A 382 6.49 0.15 -7.35
CA ALA A 382 5.52 0.18 -8.44
C ALA A 382 5.63 1.49 -9.25
N GLY A 383 5.94 2.62 -8.60
CA GLY A 383 6.18 3.88 -9.28
C GLY A 383 7.39 3.81 -10.22
N VAL A 384 8.49 3.23 -9.75
CA VAL A 384 9.71 3.05 -10.55
C VAL A 384 9.45 2.10 -11.72
N SER A 385 8.92 0.90 -11.44
CA SER A 385 8.63 -0.10 -12.48
C SER A 385 7.61 0.41 -13.50
N GLY A 386 6.60 1.15 -13.04
CA GLY A 386 5.58 1.73 -13.93
C GLY A 386 6.14 2.82 -14.84
N TRP A 387 7.12 3.61 -14.35
CA TRP A 387 7.85 4.53 -15.21
C TRP A 387 8.68 3.80 -16.28
N ASP A 388 9.41 2.75 -15.89
CA ASP A 388 10.22 1.97 -16.83
C ASP A 388 9.35 1.33 -17.92
N GLU A 389 8.19 0.79 -17.54
CA GLU A 389 7.18 0.28 -18.46
C GLU A 389 6.63 1.38 -19.39
N LEU A 390 6.23 2.52 -18.83
CA LEU A 390 5.72 3.68 -19.58
C LEU A 390 6.76 4.15 -20.60
N TYR A 391 8.01 4.31 -20.16
CA TYR A 391 9.11 4.70 -21.03
C TYR A 391 9.31 3.67 -22.15
N SER A 392 9.34 2.37 -21.84
CA SER A 392 9.57 1.38 -22.88
C SER A 392 8.47 1.36 -23.94
N LYS A 393 7.20 1.41 -23.51
CA LYS A 393 6.03 1.47 -24.40
C LYS A 393 5.99 2.74 -25.26
N TYR A 394 6.42 3.89 -24.73
CA TYR A 394 6.16 5.20 -25.35
C TYR A 394 7.40 6.02 -25.78
N LYS A 395 8.63 5.54 -25.56
CA LYS A 395 9.89 6.22 -26.00
C LYS A 395 9.90 6.54 -27.51
N ASN A 396 9.36 5.63 -28.32
CA ASN A 396 9.23 5.80 -29.77
C ASN A 396 7.96 6.56 -30.21
N SER A 397 7.15 6.98 -29.24
CA SER A 397 5.88 7.72 -29.41
C SER A 397 5.96 9.14 -28.83
N GLY A 398 7.17 9.69 -28.72
CA GLY A 398 7.41 11.09 -28.36
C GLY A 398 7.59 11.37 -26.86
N LEU A 399 7.83 10.35 -26.03
CA LEU A 399 8.34 10.47 -24.66
C LEU A 399 9.87 10.49 -24.70
N ASN A 400 10.46 11.66 -24.96
CA ASN A 400 11.89 11.80 -25.23
C ASN A 400 12.53 13.09 -24.71
N THR A 401 11.78 13.93 -23.98
CA THR A 401 12.32 15.10 -23.27
C THR A 401 11.79 15.15 -21.85
N ASN A 402 12.48 15.89 -20.97
CA ASN A 402 12.15 16.02 -19.55
C ASN A 402 11.89 14.67 -18.85
N LEU A 403 12.71 13.66 -19.18
CA LEU A 403 12.49 12.29 -18.72
C LEU A 403 12.57 12.18 -17.20
N ASP A 404 13.56 12.84 -16.58
CA ASP A 404 13.74 12.81 -15.12
C ASP A 404 12.56 13.50 -14.41
N GLY A 405 12.19 14.70 -14.85
CA GLY A 405 11.04 15.42 -14.28
C GLY A 405 9.70 14.71 -14.51
N MET A 406 9.49 14.04 -15.65
CA MET A 406 8.28 13.25 -15.90
C MET A 406 8.26 11.94 -15.12
N ARG A 407 9.43 11.32 -14.88
CA ARG A 407 9.60 10.16 -14.00
C ARG A 407 9.16 10.49 -12.59
N ASP A 408 9.66 11.58 -12.03
CA ASP A 408 9.34 12.00 -10.67
C ASP A 408 7.85 12.37 -10.53
N GLN A 409 7.27 12.99 -11.57
CA GLN A 409 5.82 13.21 -11.62
C GLN A 409 5.06 11.88 -11.56
N TYR A 410 5.43 10.87 -12.36
CA TYR A 410 4.75 9.58 -12.39
C TYR A 410 4.84 8.85 -11.04
N ILE A 411 6.05 8.75 -10.47
CA ILE A 411 6.27 8.11 -9.17
C ILE A 411 5.44 8.80 -8.09
N CYS A 412 5.41 10.14 -8.09
CA CYS A 412 4.59 10.89 -7.15
C CYS A 412 3.09 10.61 -7.33
N HIS A 413 2.62 10.43 -8.58
CA HIS A 413 1.23 10.04 -8.82
C HIS A 413 0.92 8.64 -8.27
N GLN A 414 1.81 7.66 -8.47
CA GLN A 414 1.65 6.31 -7.92
C GLN A 414 1.60 6.32 -6.39
N GLN A 415 2.52 7.05 -5.75
CA GLN A 415 2.63 7.03 -4.29
C GLN A 415 1.55 7.87 -3.59
N ILE A 416 1.20 9.01 -4.16
CA ILE A 416 0.40 10.03 -3.46
C ILE A 416 -0.97 10.20 -4.09
N VAL A 417 -1.02 10.39 -5.41
CA VAL A 417 -2.31 10.68 -6.08
C VAL A 417 -3.18 9.43 -6.12
N ALA A 418 -2.61 8.24 -6.32
CA ALA A 418 -3.35 6.99 -6.31
C ALA A 418 -4.08 6.75 -4.97
N LEU A 419 -3.46 7.11 -3.84
CA LEU A 419 -4.10 7.03 -2.52
C LEU A 419 -5.09 8.18 -2.26
N ARG A 420 -4.71 9.42 -2.61
CA ARG A 420 -5.55 10.60 -2.34
C ARG A 420 -6.75 10.75 -3.28
N SER A 421 -6.69 10.14 -4.46
CA SER A 421 -7.68 10.27 -5.52
C SER A 421 -7.75 8.98 -6.36
N PRO A 422 -8.14 7.84 -5.74
CA PRO A 422 -8.10 6.52 -6.37
C PRO A 422 -8.94 6.40 -7.65
N GLY A 423 -10.04 7.17 -7.74
CA GLY A 423 -10.90 7.22 -8.92
C GLY A 423 -10.37 8.05 -10.10
N LYS A 424 -9.17 8.65 -10.01
CA LYS A 424 -8.63 9.45 -11.10
C LYS A 424 -8.31 8.54 -12.30
N SER A 425 -8.96 8.79 -13.43
CA SER A 425 -8.84 7.95 -14.62
C SER A 425 -7.48 8.06 -15.30
N THR A 426 -6.84 9.24 -15.26
CA THR A 426 -5.52 9.46 -15.84
C THR A 426 -4.59 10.25 -14.92
N TRP A 427 -3.32 9.84 -14.83
CA TRP A 427 -2.22 10.59 -14.25
C TRP A 427 -1.50 11.39 -15.35
N ASN A 428 -1.52 12.71 -15.22
CA ASN A 428 -1.02 13.60 -16.26
C ASN A 428 0.44 13.98 -15.96
N LEU A 429 1.32 13.77 -16.94
CA LEU A 429 2.73 14.14 -16.85
C LEU A 429 3.01 15.29 -17.80
N ASP A 430 3.42 16.42 -17.26
CA ASP A 430 3.63 17.65 -18.04
C ASP A 430 5.10 17.78 -18.47
N GLU A 431 5.34 17.72 -19.78
CA GLU A 431 6.70 17.81 -20.38
C GLU A 431 7.35 19.17 -20.11
N TRP A 432 6.54 20.22 -19.92
CA TRP A 432 6.98 21.61 -19.78
C TRP A 432 7.25 22.04 -18.33
N ARG A 433 6.93 21.20 -17.34
CA ARG A 433 7.19 21.54 -15.93
C ARG A 433 8.69 21.51 -15.61
N PRO A 434 9.15 22.37 -14.67
CA PRO A 434 10.55 22.34 -14.25
C PRO A 434 10.94 20.96 -13.72
N ASP A 435 12.09 20.48 -14.17
CA ASP A 435 12.76 19.31 -13.62
C ASP A 435 13.39 19.68 -12.26
N VAL A 436 12.89 19.06 -11.19
CA VAL A 436 13.30 19.31 -9.80
C VAL A 436 13.41 17.96 -9.09
N SER A 437 14.16 17.90 -7.98
CA SER A 437 14.28 16.68 -7.18
C SER A 437 12.92 16.08 -6.79
N TYR A 438 12.87 14.77 -6.61
CA TYR A 438 11.65 14.07 -6.23
C TYR A 438 10.95 14.66 -5.01
N VAL A 439 11.70 15.01 -3.95
CA VAL A 439 11.16 15.67 -2.74
C VAL A 439 10.46 16.98 -3.07
N GLN A 440 10.99 17.77 -3.99
CA GLN A 440 10.38 19.01 -4.42
C GLN A 440 9.14 18.77 -5.28
N THR A 441 9.13 17.71 -6.09
CA THR A 441 7.95 17.25 -6.83
C THR A 441 6.81 16.87 -5.88
N VAL A 442 7.11 16.09 -4.84
CA VAL A 442 6.17 15.75 -3.75
C VAL A 442 5.65 17.00 -3.03
N ASN A 443 6.55 17.90 -2.62
CA ASN A 443 6.18 19.18 -1.97
C ASN A 443 5.33 20.08 -2.88
N SER A 444 5.39 19.88 -4.19
CA SER A 444 4.59 20.60 -5.18
C SER A 444 3.31 19.85 -5.57
N SER A 445 2.86 18.88 -4.77
CA SER A 445 1.69 18.04 -5.07
C SER A 445 1.78 17.37 -6.44
N CYS A 446 2.94 16.77 -6.73
CA CYS A 446 3.28 16.13 -8.00
C CYS A 446 3.30 17.05 -9.23
N ASN A 447 3.20 18.37 -9.05
CA ASN A 447 3.08 19.35 -10.13
C ASN A 447 4.06 20.53 -9.92
N PRO A 448 5.38 20.32 -10.10
CA PRO A 448 6.36 21.38 -9.91
C PRO A 448 6.12 22.59 -10.84
N GLY A 449 6.50 23.78 -10.38
CA GLY A 449 6.33 25.04 -11.12
C GLY A 449 5.03 25.83 -10.86
N GLY A 450 4.15 25.36 -9.98
CA GLY A 450 2.99 26.13 -9.52
C GLY A 450 1.78 26.14 -10.47
N ALA A 451 0.77 26.92 -10.08
CA ALA A 451 -0.65 26.57 -10.16
C ALA A 451 -1.24 26.32 -11.56
N LYS A 452 -1.60 25.05 -11.81
CA LYS A 452 -2.96 24.65 -12.22
C LYS A 452 -3.30 23.29 -11.60
N TRP A 453 -4.36 23.26 -10.79
CA TRP A 453 -5.05 22.02 -10.42
C TRP A 453 -5.82 21.58 -11.65
N PHE A 454 -5.27 20.64 -12.42
CA PHE A 454 -6.08 19.93 -13.41
C PHE A 454 -6.48 18.60 -12.80
N ASP A 455 -7.78 18.55 -12.47
CA ASP A 455 -8.54 17.43 -11.92
C ASP A 455 -8.09 16.06 -12.44
#